data_AF-A0A1Y2EZY1-F1
#
_entry.id   AF-A0A1Y2EZY1-F1
#
_cell.length_a   1.000
_cell.length_b   1.000
_cell.length_c   1.000
_cell.angle_alpha   90.00
_cell.angle_beta   90.00
_cell.angle_gamma   90.00
#
_symmetry.space_group_name_H-M   'P 1'
#
loop_
_entity.id
_entity.type
_entity.pdbx_description
1 polymer ?
#
loop_
_entity_poly.entity_id
_entity_poly.type
_entity_poly.pdbx_seq_one_letter_code
_entity_poly.pdbx_strand_id
1 'polypeptide(L)'
;MSDQQEAVKQRIMKHMNEDHADSLSAYLQHYHGLSTGEIKQAQLTDLSDEGMYITPDTAAGHSYLVKFTPPLQNLEGIRPRVIAMAKEAQEGIKG
;
A
#
# COMPACT_ATOMS: atom_id res chain seq x y z
N MET A 1 -9.47 -12.80 13.19
CA MET A 1 -9.10 -13.20 11.83
C MET A 1 -8.83 -14.69 11.85
N SER A 2 -9.26 -15.44 10.83
CA SER A 2 -9.01 -16.88 10.73
C SER A 2 -7.63 -17.13 10.11
N ASP A 3 -6.93 -18.21 10.46
CA ASP A 3 -5.57 -18.54 9.97
C ASP A 3 -5.43 -18.48 8.43
N GLN A 4 -6.49 -18.80 7.70
CA GLN A 4 -6.52 -18.71 6.23
C GLN A 4 -6.42 -17.26 5.72
N GLN A 5 -7.03 -16.30 6.41
CA GLN A 5 -6.99 -14.89 6.02
C GLN A 5 -5.58 -14.31 6.24
N GLU A 6 -4.91 -14.72 7.31
CA GLU A 6 -3.52 -14.31 7.58
C GLU A 6 -2.56 -14.86 6.52
N ALA A 7 -2.73 -16.13 6.11
CA ALA A 7 -1.92 -16.72 5.04
C ALA A 7 -2.11 -15.99 3.69
N VAL A 8 -3.35 -15.60 3.37
CA VAL A 8 -3.65 -14.83 2.15
C VAL A 8 -3.04 -13.43 2.24
N LYS A 9 -3.21 -12.75 3.38
CA LYS A 9 -2.61 -11.44 3.67
C LYS A 9 -1.10 -11.46 3.48
N GLN A 10 -0.40 -12.40 4.09
CA GLN A 10 1.06 -12.52 3.99
C GLN A 10 1.53 -12.73 2.54
N ARG A 11 0.81 -13.54 1.76
CA ARG A 11 1.12 -13.74 0.33
C ARG A 11 0.96 -12.46 -0.48
N ILE A 12 -0.11 -11.70 -0.24
CA ILE A 12 -0.34 -10.42 -0.90
C ILE A 12 0.74 -9.41 -0.50
N MET A 13 1.05 -9.31 0.79
CA MET A 13 2.07 -8.40 1.29
C MET A 13 3.44 -8.69 0.69
N LYS A 14 3.83 -9.97 0.64
CA LYS A 14 5.07 -10.39 -0.01
C LYS A 14 5.11 -9.99 -1.49
N HIS A 15 4.06 -10.30 -2.25
CA HIS A 15 3.95 -9.93 -3.66
C HIS A 15 4.02 -8.41 -3.88
N MET A 16 3.33 -7.63 -3.05
CA MET A 16 3.38 -6.17 -3.12
C MET A 16 4.76 -5.61 -2.83
N ASN A 17 5.47 -6.18 -1.85
CA ASN A 17 6.82 -5.75 -1.49
C ASN A 17 7.88 -6.17 -2.53
N GLU A 18 7.70 -7.31 -3.20
CA GLU A 18 8.64 -7.82 -4.21
C GLU A 18 8.42 -7.19 -5.59
N ASP A 19 7.17 -7.16 -6.07
CA ASP A 19 6.85 -6.79 -7.45
C ASP A 19 6.32 -5.36 -7.59
N HIS A 20 5.88 -4.74 -6.49
CA HIS A 20 5.16 -3.46 -6.51
C HIS A 20 5.66 -2.42 -5.50
N ALA A 21 6.92 -2.52 -5.05
CA ALA A 21 7.50 -1.55 -4.11
C ALA A 21 7.40 -0.10 -4.61
N ASP A 22 7.56 0.13 -5.91
CA ASP A 22 7.40 1.46 -6.52
C ASP A 22 5.97 1.99 -6.40
N SER A 23 4.96 1.11 -6.47
CA SER A 23 3.55 1.49 -6.28
C SER A 23 3.27 1.89 -4.82
N LEU A 24 3.94 1.25 -3.86
CA LEU A 24 3.85 1.62 -2.45
C LEU A 24 4.38 3.03 -2.20
N SER A 25 5.51 3.38 -2.82
CA SER A 25 6.05 4.74 -2.80
C SER A 25 5.10 5.74 -3.45
N ALA A 26 4.47 5.36 -4.57
CA ALA A 26 3.49 6.21 -5.25
C ALA A 26 2.25 6.49 -4.36
N TYR A 27 1.77 5.50 -3.61
CA TYR A 27 0.68 5.72 -2.64
C TYR A 27 1.02 6.76 -1.59
N LEU A 28 2.22 6.67 -1.05
CA LEU A 28 2.69 7.61 -0.04
C LEU A 28 2.81 9.03 -0.60
N GLN A 29 3.27 9.18 -1.83
CA GLN A 29 3.35 10.48 -2.50
C GLN A 29 1.96 11.07 -2.78
N HIS A 30 1.04 10.26 -3.31
CA HIS A 30 -0.30 10.74 -3.69
C HIS A 30 -1.22 10.99 -2.49
N TYR A 31 -1.32 10.02 -1.57
CA TYR A 31 -2.29 10.07 -0.46
C TYR A 31 -1.77 10.81 0.77
N HIS A 32 -0.45 10.85 0.98
CA HIS A 32 0.17 11.52 2.13
C HIS A 32 1.04 12.72 1.73
N GLY A 33 1.19 13.03 0.43
CA GLY A 33 1.92 14.20 -0.04
C GLY A 33 3.43 14.14 0.18
N LEU A 34 4.00 12.95 0.41
CA LEU A 34 5.43 12.77 0.64
C LEU A 34 6.23 13.09 -0.64
N SER A 35 7.41 13.68 -0.49
CA SER A 35 8.23 14.02 -1.65
C SER A 35 8.92 12.79 -2.22
N THR A 36 9.00 12.68 -3.55
CA THR A 36 9.71 11.59 -4.24
C THR A 36 11.18 11.47 -3.82
N GLY A 37 11.81 12.58 -3.41
CA GLY A 37 13.20 12.58 -2.91
C GLY A 37 13.37 12.07 -1.48
N GLU A 38 12.29 12.03 -0.69
CA GLU A 38 12.31 11.55 0.70
C GLU A 38 12.13 10.03 0.77
N ILE A 39 11.41 9.45 -0.19
CA ILE A 39 11.13 8.02 -0.24
C ILE A 39 12.06 7.34 -1.24
N LYS A 40 13.06 6.60 -0.73
CA LYS A 40 13.89 5.72 -1.58
C LYS A 40 13.20 4.39 -1.87
N GLN A 41 12.53 3.84 -0.87
CA GLN A 41 11.79 2.59 -0.94
C GLN A 41 10.62 2.65 0.04
N ALA A 42 9.58 1.87 -0.19
CA ALA A 42 8.48 1.70 0.74
C ALA A 42 8.13 0.21 0.89
N GLN A 43 7.69 -0.18 2.09
CA GLN A 43 7.30 -1.55 2.40
C GLN A 43 5.92 -1.58 3.04
N LEU A 44 5.09 -2.50 2.57
CA LEU A 44 3.81 -2.84 3.15
C LEU A 44 4.07 -3.69 4.39
N THR A 45 3.91 -3.08 5.57
CA THR A 45 4.17 -3.70 6.87
C THR A 45 2.93 -4.34 7.47
N ASP A 46 1.75 -3.84 7.12
CA ASP A 46 0.49 -4.47 7.50
C ASP A 46 -0.62 -4.22 6.47
N LEU A 47 -1.64 -5.05 6.50
CA LEU A 47 -2.76 -5.00 5.57
C LEU A 47 -4.06 -5.42 6.25
N SER A 48 -5.09 -4.60 6.13
CA SER A 48 -6.43 -4.87 6.64
C SER A 48 -7.50 -4.61 5.58
N ASP A 49 -8.74 -4.91 5.93
CA ASP A 49 -9.94 -4.50 5.22
C ASP A 49 -10.15 -2.98 5.19
N GLU A 50 -9.62 -2.27 6.19
CA GLU A 50 -9.62 -0.81 6.24
C GLU A 50 -8.58 -0.14 5.34
N GLY A 51 -7.42 -0.78 5.10
CA GLY A 51 -6.34 -0.17 4.33
C GLY A 51 -5.00 -0.91 4.35
N MET A 52 -4.00 -0.24 3.79
CA MET A 52 -2.60 -0.67 3.72
C MET A 52 -1.74 0.16 4.67
N TYR A 53 -0.96 -0.49 5.52
CA TYR A 53 0.04 0.17 6.35
C TYR A 53 1.40 0.10 5.67
N ILE A 54 1.87 1.24 5.19
CA ILE A 54 3.08 1.35 4.40
C ILE A 54 4.11 2.16 5.17
N THR A 55 5.29 1.59 5.35
CA THR A 55 6.44 2.23 6.00
C THR A 55 7.47 2.58 4.93
N PRO A 56 7.74 3.88 4.66
CA PRO A 56 8.82 4.29 3.80
C PRO A 56 10.18 4.15 4.50
N ASP A 57 11.21 3.87 3.71
CA ASP A 57 12.61 3.90 4.12
C ASP A 57 13.09 5.37 4.24
N THR A 58 12.57 6.04 5.26
CA THR A 58 12.91 7.41 5.64
C THR A 58 13.58 7.37 7.01
N ALA A 59 14.37 8.39 7.33
CA ALA A 59 15.01 8.51 8.65
C ALA A 59 14.02 8.47 9.83
N ALA A 60 12.73 8.82 9.59
CA ALA A 60 11.69 8.79 10.59
C ALA A 60 11.03 7.41 10.78
N GLY A 61 11.05 6.53 9.78
CA GLY A 61 10.52 5.16 9.86
C GLY A 61 9.04 5.03 10.27
N HIS A 62 8.21 6.05 9.99
CA HIS A 62 6.80 6.05 10.40
C HIS A 62 5.91 5.23 9.46
N SER A 63 4.97 4.46 10.00
CA SER A 63 4.01 3.69 9.19
C SER A 63 2.78 4.54 8.87
N TYR A 64 2.46 4.66 7.58
CA TYR A 64 1.33 5.43 7.08
C TYR A 64 0.19 4.51 6.66
N LEU A 65 -1.02 4.82 7.12
CA LEU A 65 -2.23 4.11 6.70
C LEU A 65 -2.80 4.73 5.42
N VAL A 66 -2.81 3.96 4.35
CA VAL A 66 -3.50 4.27 3.10
C VAL A 66 -4.87 3.58 3.12
N LYS A 67 -5.93 4.35 3.37
CA LYS A 67 -7.29 3.83 3.59
C LYS A 67 -7.96 3.40 2.29
N PHE A 68 -8.68 2.27 2.34
CA PHE A 68 -9.58 1.86 1.29
C PHE A 68 -10.93 2.57 1.45
N THR A 69 -11.33 3.37 0.46
CA THR A 69 -12.65 4.03 0.44
C THR A 69 -13.48 3.55 -0.75
N PRO A 70 -14.58 2.80 -0.55
CA PRO A 70 -15.06 2.25 0.72
C PRO A 70 -14.15 1.12 1.24
N PRO A 71 -14.25 0.73 2.53
CA PRO A 71 -13.55 -0.42 3.09
C PRO A 71 -13.85 -1.70 2.31
N LEU A 72 -12.92 -2.64 2.32
CA LEU A 72 -13.12 -3.94 1.69
C LEU A 72 -14.03 -4.80 2.57
N GLN A 73 -14.94 -5.57 1.98
CA GLN A 73 -15.68 -6.59 2.74
C GLN A 73 -14.78 -7.76 3.16
N ASN A 74 -13.79 -8.09 2.33
CA ASN A 74 -12.82 -9.13 2.57
C ASN A 74 -11.56 -8.91 1.70
N LEU A 75 -10.50 -9.68 1.98
CA LEU A 75 -9.25 -9.62 1.21
C LEU A 75 -9.35 -10.18 -0.22
N GLU A 76 -10.47 -10.79 -0.64
CA GLU A 76 -10.62 -11.26 -2.03
C GLU A 76 -10.75 -10.08 -3.00
N GLY A 77 -11.36 -8.97 -2.54
CA GLY A 77 -11.52 -7.74 -3.31
C GLY A 77 -10.29 -6.83 -3.35
N ILE A 78 -9.18 -7.23 -2.71
CA ILE A 78 -8.02 -6.33 -2.56
C ILE A 78 -7.26 -6.09 -3.86
N ARG A 79 -7.07 -7.12 -4.69
CA ARG A 79 -6.30 -7.02 -5.94
C ARG A 79 -6.84 -5.93 -6.86
N PRO A 80 -8.14 -5.92 -7.24
CA PRO A 80 -8.66 -4.86 -8.11
C PRO A 80 -8.60 -3.49 -7.43
N ARG A 81 -8.74 -3.42 -6.10
CA ARG A 81 -8.64 -2.16 -5.36
C ARG A 81 -7.23 -1.58 -5.44
N VAL A 82 -6.22 -2.38 -5.15
CA VAL A 82 -4.81 -1.96 -5.19
C VAL A 82 -4.43 -1.57 -6.61
N ILE A 83 -4.84 -2.30 -7.65
CA ILE A 83 -4.56 -1.90 -9.04
C ILE A 83 -5.17 -0.54 -9.37
N ALA A 84 -6.42 -0.31 -8.99
CA ALA A 84 -7.10 0.96 -9.23
C ALA A 84 -6.39 2.12 -8.51
N MET A 85 -6.06 1.94 -7.24
CA MET A 85 -5.33 2.95 -6.47
C MET A 85 -3.94 3.19 -7.06
N ALA A 86 -3.22 2.14 -7.51
CA ALA A 86 -1.86 2.27 -8.05
C ALA A 86 -1.88 3.15 -9.29
N LYS A 87 -2.86 2.92 -10.17
CA LYS A 87 -3.09 3.73 -11.35
C LYS A 87 -3.41 5.18 -10.98
N GLU A 88 -4.33 5.41 -10.05
CA GLU A 88 -4.69 6.75 -9.57
C GLU A 88 -3.48 7.49 -8.98
N ALA A 89 -2.69 6.83 -8.13
CA ALA A 89 -1.49 7.41 -7.55
C ALA A 89 -0.44 7.75 -8.63
N GLN A 90 -0.22 6.85 -9.59
CA GLN A 90 0.69 7.11 -10.71
C GLN A 90 0.23 8.26 -11.62
N GLU A 91 -1.08 8.39 -11.84
CA GLU A 91 -1.65 9.51 -12.60
C GLU A 91 -1.52 10.82 -11.83
N GLY A 92 -1.74 10.80 -10.51
CA GLY A 92 -1.64 11.99 -9.66
C GLY A 92 -0.23 12.53 -9.43
N ILE A 93 0.81 11.69 -9.56
CA ILE A 93 2.22 12.13 -9.44
C ILE A 93 2.74 12.74 -10.75
N LYS A 94 2.08 12.48 -11.89
CA LYS A 94 2.50 12.96 -13.21
C LYS A 94 2.01 14.37 -13.56
N GLY A 95 1.28 15.05 -12.67
CA GLY A 95 0.81 16.44 -12.85
C GLY A 95 1.69 17.45 -12.15
#